data_AF-A0A812RZV6-F1
#
_entry.id   AF-A0A812RZV6-F1
#
_cell.length_a   1.000
_cell.length_b   1.000
_cell.length_c   1.000
_cell.angle_alpha   90.00
_cell.angle_beta   90.00
_cell.angle_gamma   90.00
#
_symmetry.space_group_name_H-M   'P 1'
#
loop_
_entity.id
_entity.type
_entity.pdbx_description
1 polymer ?
#
loop_
_entity_poly.entity_id
_entity_poly.type
_entity_poly.pdbx_seq_one_letter_code
_entity_poly.pdbx_strand_id
1 'polypeptide(L)'
;FPAAQVCRHLERLFQQTVSLERTGEAKIGQLLALGRELVESMLPVLRFSLLAPSHSQESVDHKQRLAFSQLLEAAKADSESAVFDLSTESGRLIAALLREVHFRRLGGEELEPSAATSFAALLEEMSRNWSEPSAGQDTGLLAAFAQESHVEARTAFLELCRHLDRFCFFLMALEPYQKVAAAGGDAALCWLRRSLSHLMQELGKALLQLREARLAVVQASKKHLQELAKQLPKTGKLELRWMQDLRQVDDQRLDELHKTLSKGFAEVQSLISAAREVELKSMAKEGLQSIASAFLSADFQARCSLALPDRLAAEMRQLASSAAVPMSAVMSVPASS
;
A
#
# COMPACT_ATOMS: atom_id res chain seq x y z
N PHE A 1 -31.66 33.05 20.77
CA PHE A 1 -31.11 32.97 19.40
C PHE A 1 -29.61 33.30 19.26
N PRO A 2 -28.98 34.23 20.03
CA PRO A 2 -27.55 34.57 19.85
C PRO A 2 -26.55 33.48 20.26
N ALA A 3 -26.78 32.80 21.40
CA ALA A 3 -25.84 31.80 21.95
C ALA A 3 -25.60 30.60 21.01
N ALA A 4 -26.62 30.14 20.27
CA ALA A 4 -26.47 29.02 19.34
C ALA A 4 -25.62 29.37 18.11
N GLN A 5 -25.68 30.62 17.61
CA GLN A 5 -24.80 31.07 16.53
C GLN A 5 -23.35 31.21 17.00
N VAL A 6 -23.17 31.63 18.25
CA VAL A 6 -21.86 31.79 18.89
C VAL A 6 -21.20 30.44 19.17
N CYS A 7 -21.94 29.46 19.72
CA CYS A 7 -21.46 28.09 19.88
C CYS A 7 -21.10 27.47 18.52
N ARG A 8 -21.92 27.65 17.47
CA ARG A 8 -21.59 27.20 16.11
C ARG A 8 -20.38 27.91 15.49
N HIS A 9 -20.07 29.13 15.92
CA HIS A 9 -18.91 29.87 15.44
C HIS A 9 -17.64 29.40 16.16
N LEU A 10 -17.69 29.21 17.48
CA LEU A 10 -16.62 28.61 18.26
C LEU A 10 -16.36 27.16 17.86
N GLU A 11 -17.41 26.38 17.62
CA GLU A 11 -17.31 25.01 17.11
C GLU A 11 -16.70 24.99 15.71
N ARG A 12 -17.03 25.97 14.85
CA ARG A 12 -16.35 26.14 13.56
C ARG A 12 -14.88 26.51 13.70
N LEU A 13 -14.52 27.43 14.60
CA LEU A 13 -13.14 27.83 14.83
C LEU A 13 -12.32 26.70 15.47
N PHE A 14 -12.92 25.95 16.39
CA PHE A 14 -12.31 24.78 17.01
C PHE A 14 -12.16 23.64 16.00
N GLN A 15 -13.20 23.35 15.22
CA GLN A 15 -13.13 22.39 14.11
C GLN A 15 -12.06 22.85 13.12
N GLN A 16 -12.02 24.12 12.70
CA GLN A 16 -10.99 24.65 11.82
C GLN A 16 -9.60 24.45 12.43
N THR A 17 -9.40 24.75 13.71
CA THR A 17 -8.10 24.62 14.39
C THR A 17 -7.66 23.16 14.57
N VAL A 18 -8.59 22.24 14.84
CA VAL A 18 -8.37 20.80 15.01
C VAL A 18 -8.31 20.07 13.65
N SER A 19 -8.94 20.63 12.61
CA SER A 19 -8.98 20.09 11.25
C SER A 19 -7.82 20.53 10.36
N LEU A 20 -6.92 21.40 10.84
CA LEU A 20 -5.66 21.75 10.18
C LEU A 20 -4.66 20.61 10.42
N GLU A 21 -4.44 19.64 9.56
CA GLU A 21 -4.91 19.33 8.24
C GLU A 21 -5.03 17.79 8.23
N ARG A 22 -6.05 17.22 7.58
CA ARG A 22 -6.14 15.76 7.37
C ARG A 22 -5.44 15.34 6.07
N THR A 23 -4.43 16.11 5.66
CA THR A 23 -3.69 15.89 4.42
C THR A 23 -2.99 14.52 4.46
N GLY A 24 -2.46 14.13 5.62
CA GLY A 24 -1.86 12.82 5.86
C GLY A 24 -2.83 11.65 5.71
N GLU A 25 -4.07 11.76 6.19
CA GLU A 25 -5.10 10.73 5.99
C GLU A 25 -5.35 10.50 4.49
N ALA A 26 -5.56 11.60 3.75
CA ALA A 26 -5.81 11.54 2.32
C ALA A 26 -4.61 10.99 1.53
N LYS A 27 -3.38 11.41 1.89
CA LYS A 27 -2.15 10.96 1.21
C LYS A 27 -1.83 9.51 1.49
N ILE A 28 -1.99 9.04 2.73
CA ILE A 28 -1.84 7.63 3.06
C ILE A 28 -2.92 6.80 2.36
N GLY A 29 -4.17 7.27 2.34
CA GLY A 29 -5.25 6.62 1.58
C GLY A 29 -4.97 6.52 0.09
N GLN A 30 -4.40 7.56 -0.51
CA GLN A 30 -3.96 7.55 -1.91
C GLN A 30 -2.84 6.52 -2.14
N LEU A 31 -1.87 6.40 -1.23
CA LEU A 31 -0.83 5.38 -1.32
C LEU A 31 -1.41 3.96 -1.25
N LEU A 32 -2.36 3.70 -0.35
CA LEU A 32 -3.03 2.41 -0.24
C LEU A 32 -3.78 2.06 -1.54
N ALA A 33 -4.51 3.01 -2.12
CA ALA A 33 -5.23 2.82 -3.37
C ALA A 33 -4.30 2.57 -4.56
N LEU A 34 -3.23 3.36 -4.70
CA LEU A 34 -2.22 3.17 -5.75
C LEU A 34 -1.44 1.86 -5.58
N GLY A 35 -1.15 1.48 -4.33
CA GLY A 35 -0.48 0.23 -4.00
C GLY A 35 -1.36 -0.98 -4.36
N ARG A 36 -2.66 -0.90 -4.08
CA ARG A 36 -3.65 -1.88 -4.56
C ARG A 36 -3.59 -1.97 -6.08
N GLU A 37 -3.71 -0.85 -6.79
CA GLU A 37 -3.68 -0.83 -8.26
C GLU A 37 -2.38 -1.41 -8.83
N LEU A 38 -1.23 -1.16 -8.19
CA LEU A 38 0.06 -1.77 -8.57
C LEU A 38 0.01 -3.30 -8.45
N VAL A 39 -0.54 -3.82 -7.35
CA VAL A 39 -0.68 -5.26 -7.12
C VAL A 39 -1.61 -5.86 -8.17
N GLU A 40 -2.77 -5.26 -8.42
CA GLU A 40 -3.70 -5.72 -9.46
C GLU A 40 -3.03 -5.76 -10.85
N SER A 41 -2.25 -4.73 -11.17
CA SER A 41 -1.50 -4.63 -12.43
C SER A 41 -0.33 -5.61 -12.52
N MET A 42 0.16 -6.13 -11.40
CA MET A 42 1.26 -7.10 -11.35
C MET A 42 0.78 -8.54 -11.61
N LEU A 43 -0.50 -8.84 -11.39
CA LEU A 43 -1.05 -10.19 -11.53
C LEU A 43 -0.93 -10.75 -12.96
N PRO A 44 -1.16 -9.97 -14.04
CA PRO A 44 -0.85 -10.42 -15.39
C PRO A 44 0.63 -10.78 -15.58
N VAL A 45 1.56 -10.09 -14.92
CA VAL A 45 3.00 -10.42 -14.98
C VAL A 45 3.22 -11.82 -14.38
N LEU A 46 2.67 -12.08 -13.20
CA LEU A 46 2.79 -13.39 -12.54
C LEU A 46 2.15 -14.52 -13.35
N ARG A 47 1.02 -14.25 -14.02
CA ARG A 47 0.26 -15.29 -14.73
C ARG A 47 0.77 -15.59 -16.13
N PHE A 48 1.29 -14.59 -16.85
CA PHE A 48 1.52 -14.73 -18.29
C PHE A 48 2.99 -14.57 -18.71
N SER A 49 3.88 -14.12 -17.83
CA SER A 49 5.27 -13.84 -18.23
C SER A 49 6.05 -15.10 -18.50
N LEU A 50 6.19 -15.99 -17.51
CA LEU A 50 6.98 -17.22 -17.66
C LEU A 50 6.14 -18.50 -17.69
N LEU A 51 4.85 -18.42 -17.38
CA LEU A 51 4.02 -19.60 -17.17
C LEU A 51 3.37 -20.08 -18.46
N ALA A 52 3.17 -21.38 -18.57
CA ALA A 52 2.41 -21.97 -19.67
C ALA A 52 0.91 -21.63 -19.53
N PRO A 53 0.19 -21.35 -20.63
CA PRO A 53 -1.26 -21.17 -20.59
C PRO A 53 -1.95 -22.44 -20.08
N SER A 54 -2.88 -22.31 -19.14
CA SER A 54 -3.62 -23.45 -18.60
C SER A 54 -4.53 -24.10 -19.65
N HIS A 55 -4.56 -25.43 -19.70
CA HIS A 55 -5.37 -26.21 -20.64
C HIS A 55 -6.88 -25.98 -20.49
N SER A 56 -7.36 -25.60 -19.30
CA SER A 56 -8.78 -25.37 -18.98
C SER A 56 -9.34 -24.02 -19.45
N GLN A 57 -8.51 -23.10 -19.96
CA GLN A 57 -8.92 -21.73 -20.29
C GLN A 57 -9.55 -21.56 -21.69
N GLU A 58 -10.02 -22.62 -22.37
CA GLU A 58 -10.67 -22.46 -23.68
C GLU A 58 -11.99 -21.65 -23.64
N SER A 59 -12.58 -21.42 -22.46
CA SER A 59 -13.90 -20.79 -22.31
C SER A 59 -13.93 -19.42 -21.60
N VAL A 60 -12.83 -18.95 -21.01
CA VAL A 60 -12.79 -17.60 -20.43
C VAL A 60 -12.52 -16.63 -21.58
N ASP A 61 -13.54 -15.87 -21.97
CA ASP A 61 -13.47 -14.81 -22.97
C ASP A 61 -12.19 -13.99 -22.74
N HIS A 62 -11.19 -14.12 -23.64
CA HIS A 62 -9.81 -13.63 -23.47
C HIS A 62 -9.71 -12.09 -23.32
N LYS A 63 -10.85 -11.43 -23.25
CA LYS A 63 -11.04 -9.99 -23.04
C LYS A 63 -11.30 -9.61 -21.59
N GLN A 64 -11.67 -10.54 -20.71
CA GLN A 64 -11.96 -10.21 -19.32
C GLN A 64 -10.70 -10.28 -18.46
N ARG A 65 -10.12 -9.10 -18.17
CA ARG A 65 -9.24 -8.93 -17.01
C ARG A 65 -10.06 -9.30 -15.77
N LEU A 66 -9.65 -10.37 -15.08
CA LEU A 66 -10.27 -10.74 -13.80
C LEU A 66 -9.99 -9.63 -12.79
N ALA A 67 -11.04 -9.24 -12.06
CA ALA A 67 -10.90 -8.31 -10.96
C ALA A 67 -10.08 -8.95 -9.82
N PHE A 68 -9.38 -8.15 -9.03
CA PHE A 68 -8.56 -8.65 -7.93
C PHE A 68 -9.35 -9.48 -6.92
N SER A 69 -10.58 -9.09 -6.60
CA SER A 69 -11.47 -9.88 -5.74
C SER A 69 -11.77 -11.26 -6.32
N GLN A 70 -11.94 -11.38 -7.65
CA GLN A 70 -12.16 -12.67 -8.30
C GLN A 70 -10.91 -13.56 -8.23
N LEU A 71 -9.72 -12.96 -8.29
CA LEU A 71 -8.45 -13.68 -8.13
C LEU A 71 -8.24 -14.17 -6.69
N LEU A 72 -8.62 -13.36 -5.70
CA LEU A 72 -8.60 -13.77 -4.29
C LEU A 72 -9.59 -14.92 -4.02
N GLU A 73 -10.82 -14.83 -4.54
CA GLU A 73 -11.79 -15.92 -4.45
C GLU A 73 -11.31 -17.19 -5.16
N ALA A 74 -10.74 -17.06 -6.35
CA ALA A 74 -10.16 -18.20 -7.07
C ALA A 74 -8.99 -18.84 -6.30
N ALA A 75 -8.21 -18.04 -5.58
CA ALA A 75 -7.14 -18.55 -4.72
C ALA A 75 -7.69 -19.32 -3.51
N LYS A 76 -8.91 -19.05 -3.03
CA LYS A 76 -9.51 -19.80 -1.89
C LYS A 76 -10.03 -21.18 -2.29
N ALA A 77 -10.35 -21.41 -3.56
CA ALA A 77 -10.87 -22.69 -4.00
C ALA A 77 -9.86 -23.81 -3.72
N ASP A 78 -10.28 -24.86 -3.04
CA ASP A 78 -9.49 -26.09 -2.79
C ASP A 78 -9.48 -27.03 -4.02
N SER A 79 -10.19 -26.67 -5.09
CA SER A 79 -10.23 -27.37 -6.37
C SER A 79 -9.52 -26.55 -7.46
N GLU A 80 -9.11 -27.20 -8.56
CA GLU A 80 -8.64 -26.52 -9.76
C GLU A 80 -9.60 -25.38 -10.15
N SER A 81 -9.12 -24.14 -10.07
CA SER A 81 -9.84 -22.99 -10.59
C SER A 81 -9.46 -22.81 -12.05
N ALA A 82 -10.33 -22.20 -12.87
CA ALA A 82 -9.97 -21.79 -14.23
C ALA A 82 -8.83 -20.74 -14.28
N VAL A 83 -8.36 -20.28 -13.12
CA VAL A 83 -7.48 -19.14 -12.95
C VAL A 83 -6.05 -19.56 -12.62
N PHE A 84 -5.91 -20.51 -11.68
CA PHE A 84 -4.64 -21.07 -11.21
C PHE A 84 -4.68 -22.58 -11.30
N ASP A 85 -3.69 -23.15 -11.99
CA ASP A 85 -3.49 -24.58 -12.05
C ASP A 85 -2.75 -25.06 -10.79
N LEU A 86 -3.52 -25.47 -9.77
CA LEU A 86 -2.97 -25.93 -8.48
C LEU A 86 -2.19 -27.25 -8.58
N SER A 87 -2.27 -27.96 -9.71
CA SER A 87 -1.40 -29.12 -9.98
C SER A 87 0.06 -28.70 -10.20
N THR A 88 0.30 -27.45 -10.62
CA THR A 88 1.64 -26.91 -10.87
C THR A 88 2.25 -26.21 -9.65
N GLU A 89 3.58 -26.22 -9.56
CA GLU A 89 4.32 -25.46 -8.54
C GLU A 89 3.98 -23.97 -8.61
N SER A 90 4.09 -23.33 -9.78
CA SER A 90 3.79 -21.91 -9.95
C SER A 90 2.34 -21.54 -9.57
N GLY A 91 1.36 -22.38 -9.93
CA GLY A 91 -0.03 -22.17 -9.52
C GLY A 91 -0.22 -22.24 -8.01
N ARG A 92 0.40 -23.22 -7.33
CA ARG A 92 0.40 -23.30 -5.86
C ARG A 92 1.06 -22.09 -5.21
N LEU A 93 2.17 -21.61 -5.77
CA LEU A 93 2.89 -20.45 -5.25
C LEU A 93 2.05 -19.19 -5.31
N ILE A 94 1.47 -18.89 -6.47
CA ILE A 94 0.65 -17.69 -6.67
C ILE A 94 -0.62 -17.77 -5.81
N ALA A 95 -1.26 -18.94 -5.73
CA ALA A 95 -2.41 -19.13 -4.85
C ALA A 95 -2.05 -18.91 -3.37
N ALA A 96 -0.91 -19.44 -2.91
CA ALA A 96 -0.43 -19.23 -1.55
C ALA A 96 -0.12 -17.75 -1.27
N LEU A 97 0.53 -17.06 -2.20
CA LEU A 97 0.79 -15.62 -2.11
C LEU A 97 -0.50 -14.82 -1.93
N LEU A 98 -1.53 -15.12 -2.73
CA LEU A 98 -2.83 -14.43 -2.65
C LEU A 98 -3.62 -14.75 -1.37
N ARG A 99 -3.33 -15.87 -0.70
CA ARG A 99 -3.93 -16.25 0.59
C ARG A 99 -3.28 -15.53 1.78
N GLU A 100 -2.10 -14.94 1.60
CA GLU A 100 -1.42 -14.21 2.65
C GLU A 100 -2.29 -13.07 3.20
N VAL A 101 -2.16 -12.86 4.51
CA VAL A 101 -3.02 -11.96 5.31
C VAL A 101 -3.10 -10.56 4.70
N HIS A 102 -1.96 -10.04 4.23
CA HIS A 102 -1.89 -8.69 3.69
C HIS A 102 -2.51 -8.57 2.28
N PHE A 103 -2.55 -9.63 1.46
CA PHE A 103 -3.28 -9.62 0.19
C PHE A 103 -4.79 -9.65 0.41
N ARG A 104 -5.25 -10.49 1.34
CA ARG A 104 -6.67 -10.57 1.70
C ARG A 104 -7.19 -9.24 2.27
N ARG A 105 -6.42 -8.59 3.15
CA ARG A 105 -6.74 -7.24 3.65
C ARG A 105 -6.81 -6.20 2.53
N LEU A 106 -5.86 -6.23 1.60
CA LEU A 106 -5.85 -5.33 0.44
C LEU A 106 -7.07 -5.55 -0.47
N GLY A 107 -7.58 -6.78 -0.50
CA GLY A 107 -8.83 -7.18 -1.15
C GLY A 107 -10.11 -6.74 -0.44
N GLY A 108 -10.00 -6.27 0.81
CA GLY A 108 -11.14 -5.90 1.65
C GLY A 108 -11.80 -7.10 2.35
N GLU A 109 -11.11 -8.24 2.47
CA GLU A 109 -11.66 -9.44 3.11
C GLU A 109 -11.51 -9.41 4.63
N GLU A 110 -12.51 -9.95 5.34
CA GLU A 110 -12.42 -10.20 6.77
C GLU A 110 -11.44 -11.36 7.07
N LEU A 111 -10.61 -11.15 8.10
CA LEU A 111 -9.51 -12.05 8.43
C LEU A 111 -9.98 -13.28 9.20
N GLU A 112 -10.33 -14.33 8.49
CA GLU A 112 -10.40 -15.67 9.08
C GLU A 112 -8.99 -16.30 9.10
N PRO A 113 -8.57 -16.92 10.22
CA PRO A 113 -7.34 -17.69 10.28
C PRO A 113 -7.46 -18.92 9.39
N SER A 114 -6.68 -18.97 8.31
CA SER A 114 -6.62 -20.12 7.41
C SER A 114 -5.40 -20.96 7.74
N ALA A 115 -5.59 -22.29 7.84
CA ALA A 115 -4.54 -23.27 8.06
C ALA A 115 -3.74 -23.62 6.78
N ALA A 116 -3.70 -22.70 5.82
CA ALA A 116 -3.07 -22.93 4.52
C ALA A 116 -1.55 -23.10 4.62
N THR A 117 -0.98 -23.83 3.64
CA THR A 117 0.47 -23.94 3.43
C THR A 117 1.10 -22.55 3.36
N SER A 118 2.12 -22.30 4.17
CA SER A 118 2.82 -21.01 4.22
C SER A 118 3.46 -20.68 2.86
N PHE A 119 3.18 -19.48 2.34
CA PHE A 119 3.79 -18.98 1.10
C PHE A 119 5.32 -19.03 1.19
N ALA A 120 5.89 -18.65 2.33
CA ALA A 120 7.34 -18.67 2.55
C ALA A 120 7.94 -20.08 2.39
N ALA A 121 7.26 -21.12 2.88
CA ALA A 121 7.73 -22.50 2.75
C ALA A 121 7.73 -22.96 1.29
N LEU A 122 6.67 -22.65 0.53
CA LEU A 122 6.57 -22.96 -0.90
C LEU A 122 7.59 -22.19 -1.73
N LEU A 123 7.82 -20.91 -1.40
CA LEU A 123 8.80 -20.08 -2.08
C LEU A 123 10.23 -20.63 -1.90
N GLU A 124 10.58 -21.08 -0.70
CA GLU A 124 11.89 -21.69 -0.43
C GLU A 124 12.05 -23.05 -1.09
N GLU A 125 10.98 -23.86 -1.10
CA GLU A 125 10.95 -25.12 -1.84
C GLU A 125 11.22 -24.90 -3.33
N MET A 126 10.49 -23.99 -3.96
CA MET A 126 10.66 -23.69 -5.39
C MET A 126 11.99 -23.00 -5.68
N SER A 127 12.51 -22.18 -4.77
CA SER A 127 13.84 -21.57 -4.90
C SER A 127 14.92 -22.64 -5.02
N ARG A 128 14.80 -23.76 -4.28
CA ARG A 128 15.69 -24.91 -4.44
C ARG A 128 15.43 -25.63 -5.77
N ASN A 129 14.18 -26.01 -6.05
CA ASN A 129 13.83 -26.80 -7.24
C ASN A 129 14.16 -26.08 -8.56
N TRP A 130 13.97 -24.76 -8.62
CA TRP A 130 14.15 -23.95 -9.84
C TRP A 130 15.57 -23.42 -10.00
N SER A 131 16.45 -23.67 -9.02
CA SER A 131 17.88 -23.38 -9.15
C SER A 131 18.64 -24.47 -9.94
N GLU A 132 18.07 -25.66 -10.06
CA GLU A 132 18.60 -26.78 -10.85
C GLU A 132 18.68 -26.43 -12.35
N PRO A 133 19.65 -26.96 -13.12
CA PRO A 133 19.78 -26.66 -14.56
C PRO A 133 18.49 -26.89 -15.35
N SER A 134 17.78 -27.98 -15.09
CA SER A 134 16.43 -28.21 -15.61
C SER A 134 15.43 -28.19 -14.47
N ALA A 135 14.41 -27.35 -14.57
CA ALA A 135 13.29 -27.41 -13.65
C ALA A 135 12.45 -28.68 -13.92
N GLY A 136 11.74 -29.17 -12.90
CA GLY A 136 10.93 -30.39 -12.98
C GLY A 136 9.75 -30.30 -13.96
N GLN A 137 9.02 -31.41 -14.13
CA GLN A 137 7.89 -31.50 -15.09
C GLN A 137 6.64 -30.72 -14.66
N ASP A 138 6.42 -30.53 -13.34
CA ASP A 138 5.20 -29.94 -12.79
C ASP A 138 5.35 -28.47 -12.39
N THR A 139 6.29 -27.76 -13.00
CA THR A 139 6.61 -26.36 -12.62
C THR A 139 5.51 -25.38 -13.01
N GLY A 140 4.77 -25.68 -14.09
CA GLY A 140 3.84 -24.75 -14.74
C GLY A 140 4.53 -23.66 -15.58
N LEU A 141 5.86 -23.72 -15.71
CA LEU A 141 6.62 -22.86 -16.61
C LEU A 141 6.35 -23.23 -18.07
N LEU A 142 6.45 -22.26 -18.97
CA LEU A 142 6.60 -22.55 -20.38
C LEU A 142 7.87 -23.38 -20.59
N ALA A 143 7.81 -24.41 -21.44
CA ALA A 143 8.90 -25.38 -21.61
C ALA A 143 10.28 -24.75 -21.89
N ALA A 144 10.31 -23.60 -22.58
CA ALA A 144 11.53 -22.83 -22.80
C ALA A 144 12.15 -22.32 -21.48
N PHE A 145 11.35 -21.79 -20.56
CA PHE A 145 11.83 -21.25 -19.29
C PHE A 145 12.21 -22.33 -18.26
N ALA A 146 11.85 -23.59 -18.50
CA ALA A 146 12.30 -24.72 -17.68
C ALA A 146 13.77 -25.11 -17.94
N GLN A 147 14.39 -24.60 -19.00
CA GLN A 147 15.76 -24.92 -19.42
C GLN A 147 16.83 -24.13 -18.66
N GLU A 148 18.08 -24.62 -18.72
CA GLU A 148 19.24 -24.04 -18.03
C GLU A 148 19.54 -22.59 -18.45
N SER A 149 19.29 -22.26 -19.72
CA SER A 149 19.49 -20.90 -20.24
C SER A 149 18.59 -19.84 -19.59
N HIS A 150 17.60 -20.26 -18.81
CA HIS A 150 16.60 -19.38 -18.19
C HIS A 150 16.57 -19.45 -16.65
N VAL A 151 17.62 -19.99 -16.01
CA VAL A 151 17.75 -19.97 -14.55
C VAL A 151 17.55 -18.57 -13.98
N GLU A 152 18.16 -17.54 -14.58
CA GLU A 152 18.02 -16.15 -14.13
C GLU A 152 16.56 -15.64 -14.20
N ALA A 153 15.81 -16.05 -15.22
CA ALA A 153 14.41 -15.67 -15.37
C ALA A 153 13.55 -16.31 -14.29
N ARG A 154 13.78 -17.60 -13.99
CA ARG A 154 13.11 -18.32 -12.91
C ARG A 154 13.41 -17.68 -11.55
N THR A 155 14.68 -17.37 -11.27
CA THR A 155 15.07 -16.67 -10.03
C THR A 155 14.39 -15.31 -9.93
N ALA A 156 14.39 -14.51 -11.00
CA ALA A 156 13.72 -13.22 -11.03
C ALA A 156 12.21 -13.32 -10.77
N PHE A 157 11.55 -14.40 -11.22
CA PHE A 157 10.14 -14.65 -10.96
C PHE A 157 9.86 -14.98 -9.49
N LEU A 158 10.72 -15.76 -8.85
CA LEU A 158 10.61 -16.04 -7.42
C LEU A 158 10.88 -14.78 -6.59
N GLU A 159 11.88 -13.96 -6.97
CA GLU A 159 12.11 -12.66 -6.33
C GLU A 159 10.92 -11.70 -6.55
N LEU A 160 10.28 -11.74 -7.72
CA LEU A 160 9.07 -10.95 -7.99
C LEU A 160 7.96 -11.33 -7.00
N CYS A 161 7.73 -12.62 -6.75
CA CYS A 161 6.77 -13.08 -5.76
C CYS A 161 7.14 -12.62 -4.34
N ARG A 162 8.42 -12.79 -3.96
CA ARG A 162 8.95 -12.39 -2.64
C ARG A 162 8.80 -10.88 -2.38
N HIS A 163 9.16 -10.07 -3.36
CA HIS A 163 9.10 -8.62 -3.24
C HIS A 163 7.67 -8.09 -3.29
N LEU A 164 6.76 -8.78 -3.99
CA LEU A 164 5.35 -8.42 -3.99
C LEU A 164 4.71 -8.68 -2.61
N ASP A 165 5.00 -9.83 -2.00
CA ASP A 165 4.62 -10.15 -0.61
C ASP A 165 5.11 -9.08 0.37
N ARG A 166 6.41 -8.79 0.34
CA ARG A 166 7.03 -7.77 1.20
C ARG A 166 6.44 -6.38 0.98
N PHE A 167 6.17 -6.00 -0.28
CA PHE A 167 5.54 -4.73 -0.60
C PHE A 167 4.13 -4.64 -0.01
N CYS A 168 3.29 -5.66 -0.22
CA CYS A 168 1.95 -5.70 0.33
C CYS A 168 1.94 -5.69 1.87
N PHE A 169 2.86 -6.42 2.51
CA PHE A 169 3.04 -6.39 3.96
C PHE A 169 3.26 -4.97 4.50
N PHE A 170 4.24 -4.24 3.95
CA PHE A 170 4.51 -2.87 4.38
C PHE A 170 3.42 -1.89 3.97
N LEU A 171 2.78 -2.09 2.82
CA LEU A 171 1.64 -1.28 2.39
C LEU A 171 0.51 -1.38 3.41
N MET A 172 0.18 -2.58 3.87
CA MET A 172 -0.87 -2.80 4.87
C MET A 172 -0.52 -2.32 6.27
N ALA A 173 0.77 -2.17 6.57
CA ALA A 173 1.22 -1.50 7.79
C ALA A 173 0.89 0.01 7.80
N LEU A 174 0.42 0.60 6.70
CA LEU A 174 -0.02 2.01 6.65
C LEU A 174 -1.44 2.25 7.15
N GLU A 175 -2.32 1.25 7.13
CA GLU A 175 -3.71 1.43 7.56
C GLU A 175 -3.86 1.99 8.99
N PRO A 176 -3.08 1.54 10.00
CA PRO A 176 -3.14 2.14 11.32
C PRO A 176 -2.77 3.62 11.33
N TYR A 177 -1.79 4.03 10.51
CA TYR A 177 -1.39 5.44 10.40
C TYR A 177 -2.49 6.27 9.73
N GLN A 178 -3.18 5.73 8.72
CA GLN A 178 -4.33 6.39 8.13
C GLN A 178 -5.43 6.61 9.17
N LYS A 179 -5.76 5.60 9.99
CA LYS A 179 -6.76 5.70 11.06
C LYS A 179 -6.36 6.72 12.12
N VAL A 180 -5.08 6.74 12.51
CA VAL A 180 -4.54 7.74 13.44
C VAL A 180 -4.63 9.15 12.85
N ALA A 181 -4.30 9.33 11.57
CA ALA A 181 -4.44 10.61 10.88
C ALA A 181 -5.90 11.08 10.79
N ALA A 182 -6.84 10.15 10.54
CA ALA A 182 -8.27 10.45 10.52
C ALA A 182 -8.77 10.95 11.89
N ALA A 183 -8.30 10.34 12.97
CA ALA A 183 -8.69 10.69 14.33
C ALA A 183 -7.98 11.94 14.88
N GLY A 184 -6.67 12.04 14.68
CA GLY A 184 -5.79 13.03 15.31
C GLY A 184 -5.10 14.02 14.38
N GLY A 185 -5.38 13.96 13.07
CA GLY A 185 -4.80 14.84 12.05
C GLY A 185 -3.31 14.61 11.81
N ASP A 186 -2.70 15.50 11.02
CA ASP A 186 -1.26 15.47 10.71
C ASP A 186 -0.37 15.57 11.95
N ALA A 187 -0.82 16.26 13.00
CA ALA A 187 -0.07 16.37 14.26
C ALA A 187 0.20 14.99 14.87
N ALA A 188 -0.79 14.09 14.88
CA ALA A 188 -0.62 12.72 15.36
C ALA A 188 0.40 11.93 14.53
N LEU A 189 0.47 12.17 13.22
CA LEU A 189 1.51 11.57 12.37
C LEU A 189 2.91 12.11 12.68
N CYS A 190 3.07 13.39 13.00
CA CYS A 190 4.34 13.95 13.43
C CYS A 190 4.86 13.31 14.74
N TRP A 191 3.96 12.96 15.67
CA TRP A 191 4.33 12.20 16.87
C TRP A 191 4.85 10.80 16.54
N LEU A 192 4.31 10.17 15.49
CA LEU A 192 4.73 8.86 14.99
C LEU A 192 5.83 8.94 13.92
N ARG A 193 6.49 10.10 13.75
CA ARG A 193 7.45 10.36 12.67
C ARG A 193 8.49 9.26 12.51
N ARG A 194 9.13 8.82 13.61
CA ARG A 194 10.24 7.84 13.52
C ARG A 194 9.78 6.52 12.91
N SER A 195 8.65 5.99 13.36
CA SER A 195 8.13 4.70 12.87
C SER A 195 7.56 4.83 11.46
N LEU A 196 6.86 5.94 11.16
CA LEU A 196 6.33 6.17 9.81
C LEU A 196 7.44 6.44 8.79
N SER A 197 8.50 7.18 9.15
CA SER A 197 9.66 7.38 8.28
C SER A 197 10.37 6.06 7.96
N HIS A 198 10.58 5.21 8.96
CA HIS A 198 11.15 3.87 8.75
C HIS A 198 10.27 3.02 7.84
N LEU A 199 8.95 3.03 8.06
CA LEU A 199 8.01 2.30 7.22
C LEU A 199 8.02 2.81 5.77
N MET A 200 8.08 4.12 5.54
CA MET A 200 8.21 4.70 4.20
C MET A 200 9.52 4.28 3.51
N GLN A 201 10.62 4.17 4.25
CA GLN A 201 11.90 3.70 3.70
C GLN A 201 11.83 2.24 3.30
N GLU A 202 11.28 1.38 4.16
CA GLU A 202 11.14 -0.05 3.87
C GLU A 202 10.15 -0.31 2.72
N LEU A 203 9.05 0.45 2.65
CA LEU A 203 8.10 0.38 1.54
C LEU A 203 8.73 0.86 0.24
N GLY A 204 9.50 1.95 0.26
CA GLY A 204 10.27 2.44 -0.89
C GLY A 204 11.30 1.43 -1.40
N LYS A 205 12.01 0.77 -0.48
CA LYS A 205 12.96 -0.31 -0.81
C LYS A 205 12.24 -1.50 -1.44
N ALA A 206 11.14 -1.96 -0.84
CA ALA A 206 10.35 -3.07 -1.38
C ALA A 206 9.80 -2.74 -2.77
N LEU A 207 9.32 -1.52 -3.01
CA LEU A 207 8.84 -1.06 -4.32
C LEU A 207 9.94 -1.10 -5.38
N LEU A 208 11.16 -0.65 -5.03
CA LEU A 208 12.31 -0.67 -5.95
C LEU A 208 12.69 -2.11 -6.33
N GLN A 209 12.83 -2.99 -5.33
CA GLN A 209 13.16 -4.40 -5.54
C GLN A 209 12.09 -5.12 -6.37
N LEU A 210 10.81 -4.81 -6.11
CA LEU A 210 9.69 -5.31 -6.89
C LEU A 210 9.79 -4.88 -8.36
N ARG A 211 10.15 -3.62 -8.62
CA ARG A 211 10.36 -3.14 -10.00
C ARG A 211 11.52 -3.82 -10.69
N GLU A 212 12.65 -4.01 -10.00
CA GLU A 212 13.83 -4.68 -10.56
C GLU A 212 13.52 -6.12 -10.97
N ALA A 213 12.89 -6.89 -10.09
CA ALA A 213 12.48 -8.27 -10.38
C ALA A 213 11.46 -8.33 -11.53
N ARG A 214 10.46 -7.45 -11.53
CA ARG A 214 9.48 -7.33 -12.63
C ARG A 214 10.16 -7.08 -13.97
N LEU A 215 11.08 -6.12 -14.02
CA LEU A 215 11.79 -5.78 -15.26
C LEU A 215 12.59 -6.96 -15.79
N ALA A 216 13.29 -7.70 -14.93
CA ALA A 216 14.03 -8.90 -15.33
C ALA A 216 13.11 -9.96 -15.94
N VAL A 217 11.97 -10.26 -15.29
CA VAL A 217 10.96 -11.21 -15.78
C VAL A 217 10.37 -10.77 -17.12
N VAL A 218 9.95 -9.51 -17.23
CA VAL A 218 9.35 -8.96 -18.46
C VAL A 218 10.37 -8.92 -19.60
N GLN A 219 11.63 -8.60 -19.31
CA GLN A 219 12.70 -8.64 -20.31
C GLN A 219 12.97 -10.05 -20.82
N ALA A 220 13.03 -11.06 -19.94
CA ALA A 220 13.16 -12.46 -20.34
C ALA A 220 12.00 -12.89 -21.26
N SER A 221 10.78 -12.53 -20.88
CA SER A 221 9.56 -12.80 -21.66
C SER A 221 9.60 -12.12 -23.04
N LYS A 222 10.00 -10.85 -23.10
CA LYS A 222 10.14 -10.10 -24.36
C LYS A 222 11.23 -10.68 -25.26
N LYS A 223 12.37 -11.10 -24.71
CA LYS A 223 13.44 -11.78 -25.48
C LYS A 223 12.91 -13.06 -26.11
N HIS A 224 12.25 -13.90 -25.33
CA HIS A 224 11.68 -15.14 -25.85
C HIS A 224 10.57 -14.91 -26.88
N LEU A 225 9.70 -13.90 -26.65
CA LEU A 225 8.70 -13.48 -27.64
C LEU A 225 9.33 -13.08 -28.98
N GLN A 226 10.47 -12.38 -28.96
CA GLN A 226 11.19 -12.01 -30.17
C GLN A 226 11.82 -13.22 -30.88
N GLU A 227 12.26 -14.23 -30.14
CA GLU A 227 12.77 -15.49 -30.71
C GLU A 227 11.65 -16.27 -31.41
N LEU A 228 10.50 -16.42 -30.75
CA LEU A 228 9.32 -17.07 -31.33
C LEU A 228 8.81 -16.32 -32.56
N ALA A 229 8.77 -14.98 -32.51
CA ALA A 229 8.35 -14.16 -33.65
C ALA A 229 9.21 -14.39 -34.91
N LYS A 230 10.52 -14.65 -34.75
CA LYS A 230 11.43 -14.99 -35.86
C LYS A 230 11.16 -16.38 -36.44
N GLN A 231 10.52 -17.26 -35.67
CA GLN A 231 10.24 -18.65 -36.02
C GLN A 231 8.73 -18.94 -36.16
N LEU A 232 7.93 -17.90 -36.43
CA LEU A 232 6.47 -17.96 -36.42
C LEU A 232 5.86 -19.17 -37.18
N PRO A 233 6.34 -19.56 -38.37
CA PRO A 233 5.79 -20.71 -39.11
C PRO A 233 5.94 -22.06 -38.39
N LYS A 234 6.82 -22.15 -37.39
CA LYS A 234 7.11 -23.36 -36.61
C LYS A 234 6.58 -23.28 -35.17
N THR A 235 5.93 -22.18 -34.81
CA THR A 235 5.45 -21.94 -33.44
C THR A 235 4.21 -22.79 -33.18
N GLY A 236 4.21 -23.55 -32.09
CA GLY A 236 3.08 -24.39 -31.69
C GLY A 236 1.88 -23.57 -31.19
N LYS A 237 0.74 -24.25 -31.02
CA LYS A 237 -0.52 -23.62 -30.56
C LYS A 237 -0.39 -23.03 -29.16
N LEU A 238 0.35 -23.70 -28.27
CA LEU A 238 0.52 -23.29 -26.88
C LEU A 238 1.36 -22.01 -26.79
N GLU A 239 2.45 -21.94 -27.56
CA GLU A 239 3.30 -20.77 -27.66
C GLU A 239 2.55 -19.59 -28.29
N LEU A 240 1.77 -19.82 -29.35
CA LEU A 240 0.92 -18.77 -29.95
C LEU A 240 -0.08 -18.21 -28.93
N ARG A 241 -0.66 -19.07 -28.09
CA ARG A 241 -1.56 -18.66 -27.01
C ARG A 241 -0.82 -17.84 -25.96
N TRP A 242 0.33 -18.31 -25.49
CA TRP A 242 1.19 -17.55 -24.56
C TRP A 242 1.55 -16.16 -25.10
N MET A 243 1.88 -16.05 -26.39
CA MET A 243 2.15 -14.77 -27.05
C MET A 243 0.93 -13.82 -27.05
N GLN A 244 -0.29 -14.36 -27.12
CA GLN A 244 -1.52 -13.56 -27.03
C GLN A 244 -1.76 -13.10 -25.59
N ASP A 245 -1.56 -13.97 -24.62
CA ASP A 245 -1.76 -13.69 -23.19
C ASP A 245 -0.78 -12.64 -22.66
N LEU A 246 0.46 -12.61 -23.18
CA LEU A 246 1.43 -11.56 -22.88
C LEU A 246 0.93 -10.14 -23.16
N ARG A 247 -0.06 -9.95 -24.04
CA ARG A 247 -0.66 -8.62 -24.31
C ARG A 247 -1.40 -8.04 -23.11
N GLN A 248 -1.74 -8.88 -22.12
CA GLN A 248 -2.38 -8.42 -20.89
C GLN A 248 -1.40 -7.71 -19.95
N VAL A 249 -0.08 -7.92 -20.13
CA VAL A 249 0.98 -7.28 -19.36
C VAL A 249 1.17 -5.83 -19.80
N ASP A 250 0.79 -4.91 -18.93
CA ASP A 250 0.92 -3.46 -19.15
C ASP A 250 2.15 -2.90 -18.41
N ASP A 251 3.34 -3.11 -19.00
CA ASP A 251 4.62 -2.67 -18.43
C ASP A 251 4.71 -1.14 -18.30
N GLN A 252 4.04 -0.39 -19.19
CA GLN A 252 4.00 1.07 -19.13
C GLN A 252 3.20 1.55 -17.92
N ARG A 253 1.99 1.02 -17.71
CA ARG A 253 1.17 1.36 -16.54
C ARG A 253 1.91 1.04 -15.24
N LEU A 254 2.59 -0.10 -15.18
CA LEU A 254 3.39 -0.51 -14.01
C LEU A 254 4.54 0.47 -13.72
N ASP A 255 5.19 1.02 -14.74
CA ASP A 255 6.21 2.06 -14.57
C ASP A 255 5.64 3.42 -14.11
N GLU A 256 4.47 3.80 -14.62
CA GLU A 256 3.75 5.01 -14.17
C GLU A 256 3.32 4.90 -12.70
N LEU A 257 2.77 3.74 -12.30
CA LEU A 257 2.36 3.47 -10.93
C LEU A 257 3.57 3.51 -9.98
N HIS A 258 4.69 2.89 -10.36
CA HIS A 258 5.92 2.95 -9.56
C HIS A 258 6.41 4.39 -9.33
N LYS A 259 6.46 5.21 -10.40
CA LYS A 259 6.86 6.62 -10.30
C LYS A 259 5.91 7.41 -9.38
N THR A 260 4.61 7.17 -9.53
CA THR A 260 3.57 7.84 -8.74
C THR A 260 3.65 7.47 -7.26
N LEU A 261 3.81 6.18 -6.95
CA LEU A 261 4.01 5.69 -5.57
C LEU A 261 5.29 6.27 -4.96
N SER A 262 6.41 6.25 -5.70
CA SER A 262 7.68 6.81 -5.24
C SER A 262 7.55 8.29 -4.87
N LYS A 263 6.83 9.07 -5.69
CA LYS A 263 6.51 10.47 -5.37
C LYS A 263 5.62 10.57 -4.13
N GLY A 264 4.60 9.73 -4.01
CA GLY A 264 3.71 9.70 -2.85
C GLY A 264 4.45 9.39 -1.54
N PHE A 265 5.47 8.52 -1.55
CA PHE A 265 6.30 8.26 -0.37
C PHE A 265 7.06 9.51 0.08
N ALA A 266 7.64 10.26 -0.87
CA ALA A 266 8.31 11.52 -0.57
C ALA A 266 7.33 12.58 -0.03
N GLU A 267 6.11 12.62 -0.56
CA GLU A 267 5.04 13.50 -0.06
C GLU A 267 4.62 13.14 1.38
N VAL A 268 4.47 11.86 1.73
CA VAL A 268 4.17 11.47 3.12
C VAL A 268 5.35 11.78 4.04
N GLN A 269 6.58 11.60 3.59
CA GLN A 269 7.77 11.97 4.37
C GLN A 269 7.85 13.47 4.63
N SER A 270 7.44 14.33 3.69
CA SER A 270 7.42 15.78 3.91
C SER A 270 6.36 16.20 4.94
N LEU A 271 5.20 15.52 4.96
CA LEU A 271 4.11 15.75 5.93
C LEU A 271 4.51 15.41 7.37
N ILE A 272 5.46 14.51 7.58
CA ILE A 272 5.98 14.18 8.91
C ILE A 272 7.33 14.84 9.20
N SER A 273 7.75 15.81 8.39
CA SER A 273 9.04 16.48 8.59
C SER A 273 9.06 17.30 9.90
N ALA A 274 10.27 17.55 10.43
CA ALA A 274 10.43 18.44 11.58
C ALA A 274 9.97 19.88 11.28
N ALA A 275 10.16 20.35 10.04
CA ALA A 275 9.66 21.64 9.60
C ALA A 275 8.13 21.70 9.67
N ARG A 276 7.45 20.63 9.21
CA ARG A 276 6.00 20.52 9.28
C ARG A 276 5.48 20.48 10.72
N GLU A 277 6.19 19.81 11.62
CA GLU A 277 5.85 19.81 13.04
C GLU A 277 5.90 21.24 13.64
N VAL A 278 6.89 22.05 13.27
CA VAL A 278 7.01 23.44 13.72
C VAL A 278 5.89 24.30 13.12
N GLU A 279 5.58 24.12 11.84
CA GLU A 279 4.47 24.80 11.16
C GLU A 279 3.13 24.51 11.85
N LEU A 280 2.82 23.24 12.09
CA LEU A 280 1.59 22.83 12.79
C LEU A 280 1.51 23.43 14.21
N LYS A 281 2.63 23.51 14.93
CA LYS A 281 2.67 24.18 16.25
C LYS A 281 2.39 25.68 16.14
N SER A 282 2.95 26.35 15.13
CA SER A 282 2.68 27.78 14.88
C SER A 282 1.20 28.01 14.55
N MET A 283 0.64 27.20 13.66
CA MET A 283 -0.77 27.26 13.26
C MET A 283 -1.70 27.01 14.45
N ALA A 284 -1.42 25.99 15.27
CA ALA A 284 -2.19 25.72 16.47
C ALA A 284 -2.15 26.90 17.46
N LYS A 285 -0.98 27.54 17.62
CA LYS A 285 -0.81 28.72 18.46
C LYS A 285 -1.64 29.89 17.94
N GLU A 286 -1.55 30.20 16.66
CA GLU A 286 -2.33 31.27 16.02
C GLU A 286 -3.84 31.00 16.13
N GLY A 287 -4.27 29.75 15.93
CA GLY A 287 -5.67 29.34 16.10
C GLY A 287 -6.17 29.53 17.53
N LEU A 288 -5.40 29.09 18.54
CA LEU A 288 -5.73 29.31 19.95
C LEU A 288 -5.79 30.79 20.32
N GLN A 289 -4.87 31.61 19.79
CA GLN A 289 -4.89 33.06 19.97
C GLN A 289 -6.12 33.69 19.32
N SER A 290 -6.50 33.24 18.13
CA SER A 290 -7.72 33.67 17.44
C SER A 290 -8.97 33.33 18.27
N ILE A 291 -9.09 32.08 18.75
CA ILE A 291 -10.21 31.65 19.61
C ILE A 291 -10.24 32.48 20.90
N ALA A 292 -9.11 32.66 21.57
CA ALA A 292 -9.03 33.46 22.79
C ALA A 292 -9.44 34.92 22.54
N SER A 293 -8.99 35.53 21.44
CA SER A 293 -9.37 36.90 21.07
C SER A 293 -10.85 37.04 20.72
N ALA A 294 -11.43 36.06 20.01
CA ALA A 294 -12.86 36.03 19.71
C ALA A 294 -13.69 35.91 21.00
N PHE A 295 -13.26 35.04 21.92
CA PHE A 295 -13.91 34.84 23.22
C PHE A 295 -13.84 36.08 24.12
N LEU A 296 -12.74 36.84 24.03
CA LEU A 296 -12.53 38.08 24.79
C LEU A 296 -13.07 39.32 24.07
N SER A 297 -13.65 39.18 22.87
CA SER A 297 -14.13 40.31 22.09
C SER A 297 -15.37 40.97 22.73
N ALA A 298 -15.49 42.28 22.58
CA ALA A 298 -16.63 43.03 23.12
C ALA A 298 -17.97 42.59 22.51
N ASP A 299 -17.99 42.21 21.23
CA ASP A 299 -19.20 41.69 20.56
C ASP A 299 -19.62 40.33 21.13
N PHE A 300 -18.66 39.45 21.44
CA PHE A 300 -18.95 38.18 22.12
C PHE A 300 -19.48 38.42 23.54
N GLN A 301 -18.81 39.26 24.32
CA GLN A 301 -19.21 39.56 25.70
C GLN A 301 -20.60 40.23 25.77
N ALA A 302 -20.91 41.14 24.84
CA ALA A 302 -22.21 41.81 24.77
C ALA A 302 -23.37 40.86 24.45
N ARG A 303 -23.09 39.72 23.81
CA ARG A 303 -24.09 38.70 23.43
C ARG A 303 -24.29 37.61 24.48
N CYS A 304 -23.40 37.53 25.46
CA CYS A 304 -23.53 36.64 26.60
C CYS A 304 -24.53 37.24 27.60
N SER A 305 -25.59 36.50 27.93
CA SER A 305 -26.62 36.94 28.90
C SER A 305 -26.12 37.01 30.35
N LEU A 306 -24.96 36.43 30.62
CA LEU A 306 -24.24 36.44 31.89
C LEU A 306 -22.77 36.75 31.61
N ALA A 307 -22.15 37.59 32.45
CA ALA A 307 -20.71 37.82 32.37
C ALA A 307 -19.97 36.48 32.51
N LEU A 308 -18.96 36.27 31.66
CA LEU A 308 -18.10 35.09 31.76
C LEU A 308 -17.45 35.05 33.16
N PRO A 309 -17.38 33.89 33.82
CA PRO A 309 -16.66 33.78 35.08
C PRO A 309 -15.20 34.24 34.90
N ASP A 310 -14.70 35.10 35.79
CA ASP A 310 -13.34 35.66 35.69
C ASP A 310 -12.25 34.60 35.57
N ARG A 311 -12.47 33.44 36.19
CA ARG A 311 -11.58 32.26 36.10
C ARG A 311 -11.47 31.73 34.68
N LEU A 312 -12.58 31.67 33.94
CA LEU A 312 -12.61 31.14 32.57
C LEU A 312 -11.89 32.09 31.60
N ALA A 313 -12.05 33.40 31.77
CA ALA A 313 -11.32 34.40 30.98
C ALA A 313 -9.82 34.39 31.29
N ALA A 314 -9.43 34.18 32.55
CA ALA A 314 -8.03 34.01 32.94
C ALA A 314 -7.43 32.71 32.39
N GLU A 315 -8.16 31.60 32.45
CA GLU A 315 -7.76 30.29 31.88
C GLU A 315 -7.57 30.37 30.36
N MET A 316 -8.45 31.05 29.63
CA MET A 316 -8.32 31.22 28.17
C MET A 316 -7.11 32.08 27.79
N ARG A 317 -6.81 33.14 28.54
CA ARG A 317 -5.57 33.92 28.35
C ARG A 317 -4.34 33.09 28.70
N GLN A 318 -4.44 32.28 29.76
CA GLN A 318 -3.35 31.40 30.19
C GLN A 318 -3.07 30.33 29.14
N LEU A 319 -4.09 29.65 28.60
CA LEU A 319 -3.96 28.67 27.50
C LEU A 319 -3.32 29.26 26.24
N ALA A 320 -3.74 30.47 25.84
CA ALA A 320 -3.14 31.18 24.72
C ALA A 320 -1.67 31.56 24.97
N SER A 321 -1.29 31.77 26.25
CA SER A 321 0.08 32.10 26.66
C SER A 321 0.96 30.87 26.95
N SER A 322 0.41 29.75 27.46
CA SER A 322 1.13 28.53 27.85
C SER A 322 1.46 27.63 26.66
N ALA A 323 0.75 27.79 25.54
CA ALA A 323 1.16 27.26 24.24
C ALA A 323 2.53 27.79 23.75
N ALA A 324 3.19 28.69 24.50
CA ALA A 324 4.54 29.18 24.27
C ALA A 324 5.67 28.34 24.92
N VAL A 325 5.36 27.30 25.71
CA VAL A 325 6.37 26.46 26.39
C VAL A 325 6.53 25.12 25.67
N PRO A 326 7.77 24.64 25.40
CA PRO A 326 7.99 23.35 24.77
C PRO A 326 7.35 22.22 25.60
N MET A 327 6.49 21.43 24.97
CA MET A 327 5.88 20.20 25.50
C MET A 327 6.89 19.05 25.72
N SER A 328 8.17 19.34 25.92
CA SER A 328 9.14 18.36 26.46
C SER A 328 9.05 18.24 27.99
N ALA A 329 8.34 19.15 28.66
CA ALA A 329 8.31 19.23 30.12
C ALA A 329 7.11 18.53 30.80
N VAL A 330 6.19 17.91 30.04
CA VAL A 330 4.98 17.30 30.64
C VAL A 330 5.14 15.80 30.94
N MET A 331 6.28 15.18 30.61
CA MET A 331 6.54 13.77 30.96
C MET A 331 7.96 13.54 31.49
N SER A 332 8.37 14.27 32.52
CA SER A 332 9.25 13.68 33.53
C SER A 332 8.39 12.83 34.46
N VAL A 333 8.24 11.55 34.11
CA VAL A 333 7.77 10.51 35.04
C VAL A 333 8.73 10.53 36.24
N PRO A 334 8.26 10.70 37.49
CA PRO A 334 9.11 10.51 38.64
C PRO A 334 9.47 9.02 38.69
N ALA A 335 10.74 8.69 38.49
CA ALA A 335 11.26 7.38 38.80
C ALA A 335 11.14 7.19 40.32
N SER A 336 10.17 6.39 40.74
CA SER A 336 10.07 5.86 42.09
C SER A 336 11.13 4.78 42.28
N SER A 337 12.21 5.10 43.00
CA SER A 337 12.89 4.32 44.06
C SER A 337 14.28 4.91 44.28
#